data_AF-A0A928MXS6-F1
#
_entry.id   AF-A0A928MXS6-F1
#
_cell.length_a   1.000
_cell.length_b   1.000
_cell.length_c   1.000
_cell.angle_alpha   90.00
_cell.angle_beta   90.00
_cell.angle_gamma   90.00
#
_symmetry.space_group_name_H-M   'P 1'
#
loop_
_entity.id
_entity.type
_entity.pdbx_description
1 polymer ?
#
loop_
_entity_poly.entity_id
_entity_poly.type
_entity_poly.pdbx_seq_one_letter_code
_entity_poly.pdbx_strand_id
1 'polypeptide(L)'
;MKKTITMLLAIILTVGLFAACSPSVPPVVEDDKVTDAQPENKEESLPEENEPEKEEKEEIKNEPVKNEETKNEKPDKNEPSKEENKKPEEDKKPAVKEEKKVSDIAASMVSVIPSDLHNLEAMPQDFYKDIYGIDPSLFEEVIVYGTMINVKANEIIVIKVKNEGDIATAKSVLEARKQQVYKTWEQYLPEQFEMVKQGVIKASGKYAALIISPEVSRVASQFESLTK
;
A
#
# COMPACT_ATOMS: atom_id res chain seq x y z
N MET A 1 44.21 -10.63 7.41
CA MET A 1 44.27 -11.63 6.32
C MET A 1 43.02 -11.47 5.48
N LYS A 2 43.14 -10.97 4.24
CA LYS A 2 42.02 -10.68 3.34
C LYS A 2 41.79 -11.91 2.44
N LYS A 3 40.57 -12.46 2.42
CA LYS A 3 40.20 -13.56 1.50
C LYS A 3 39.29 -12.98 0.42
N THR A 4 39.83 -12.85 -0.79
CA THR A 4 39.08 -12.58 -2.02
C THR A 4 38.57 -13.91 -2.58
N ILE A 5 37.25 -14.04 -2.74
CA ILE A 5 36.63 -15.17 -3.45
C ILE A 5 36.17 -14.65 -4.80
N THR A 6 36.89 -15.06 -5.84
CA THR A 6 36.53 -14.86 -7.25
C THR A 6 35.52 -15.94 -7.62
N MET A 7 34.30 -15.55 -8.01
CA MET A 7 33.32 -16.47 -8.59
C MET A 7 33.11 -16.08 -10.06
N LEU A 8 33.59 -16.96 -10.94
CA LEU A 8 33.42 -16.89 -12.40
C LEU A 8 32.03 -17.46 -12.74
N LEU A 9 31.16 -16.66 -13.35
CA LEU A 9 29.89 -17.14 -13.92
C LEU A 9 30.00 -17.11 -15.44
N ALA A 10 29.98 -18.30 -16.05
CA ALA A 10 30.03 -18.48 -17.50
C ALA A 10 28.64 -18.23 -18.12
N ILE A 11 28.60 -17.36 -19.12
CA ILE A 11 27.43 -17.08 -19.97
C ILE A 11 27.40 -18.12 -21.09
N ILE A 12 26.35 -18.94 -21.16
CA ILE A 12 26.08 -19.81 -22.30
C ILE A 12 24.99 -19.14 -23.13
N LEU A 13 25.40 -18.61 -24.29
CA LEU A 13 24.55 -18.04 -25.32
C LEU A 13 24.31 -19.11 -26.40
N THR A 14 23.11 -19.66 -26.48
CA THR A 14 22.71 -20.56 -27.58
C THR A 14 21.84 -19.82 -28.57
N VAL A 15 22.44 -19.47 -29.71
CA VAL A 15 21.76 -18.99 -30.93
C VAL A 15 21.26 -20.21 -31.70
N GLY A 16 19.94 -20.35 -31.84
CA GLY A 16 19.31 -21.33 -32.73
C GLY A 16 18.93 -20.67 -34.05
N LEU A 17 19.68 -20.98 -35.10
CA LEU A 17 19.42 -20.59 -36.48
C LEU A 17 18.71 -21.76 -37.18
N PHE A 18 17.51 -21.54 -37.73
CA PHE A 18 16.95 -22.43 -38.75
C PHE A 18 16.56 -21.61 -39.97
N ALA A 19 17.28 -21.90 -41.06
CA ALA A 19 16.94 -21.52 -42.43
C ALA A 19 16.41 -22.77 -43.16
N ALA A 20 15.30 -22.61 -43.88
CA ALA A 20 14.92 -23.40 -45.06
C ALA A 20 13.72 -22.67 -45.71
N CYS A 21 13.91 -21.89 -46.76
CA CYS A 21 13.92 -22.28 -48.18
C CYS A 21 12.51 -22.53 -48.74
N SER A 22 12.11 -21.64 -49.67
CA SER A 22 10.89 -21.63 -50.48
C SER A 22 10.74 -22.87 -51.38
N PRO A 23 9.61 -22.99 -52.12
CA PRO A 23 9.64 -22.45 -53.47
C PRO A 23 8.39 -21.66 -53.90
N SER A 24 8.68 -20.75 -54.83
CA SER A 24 7.79 -19.87 -55.59
C SER A 24 7.08 -20.63 -56.73
N VAL A 25 5.84 -20.24 -57.05
CA VAL A 25 5.20 -20.49 -58.36
C VAL A 25 4.46 -19.20 -58.81
N PRO A 26 4.56 -18.78 -60.09
CA PRO A 26 4.32 -17.41 -60.59
C PRO A 26 2.89 -17.20 -61.20
N PRO A 27 2.56 -16.02 -61.80
CA PRO A 27 1.20 -15.49 -61.92
C PRO A 27 0.47 -15.88 -63.22
N VAL A 28 -0.86 -15.75 -63.20
CA VAL A 28 -1.70 -15.72 -64.41
C VAL A 28 -2.30 -14.33 -64.53
N VAL A 29 -2.05 -13.69 -65.66
CA VAL A 29 -2.59 -12.43 -66.16
C VAL A 29 -3.56 -12.72 -67.33
N GLU A 30 -4.38 -11.71 -67.64
CA GLU A 30 -5.25 -11.52 -68.83
C GLU A 30 -6.69 -12.08 -68.69
N ASP A 31 -7.78 -11.36 -68.98
CA ASP A 31 -7.97 -10.06 -69.63
C ASP A 31 -9.41 -9.52 -69.39
N ASP A 32 -9.66 -8.31 -69.91
CA ASP A 32 -10.95 -7.65 -70.23
C ASP A 32 -11.54 -6.53 -69.33
N LYS A 33 -11.05 -5.32 -69.63
CA LYS A 33 -11.78 -4.18 -70.24
C LYS A 33 -12.82 -3.32 -69.44
N VAL A 34 -12.29 -2.15 -69.05
CA VAL A 34 -12.82 -0.76 -68.97
C VAL A 34 -14.24 -0.43 -69.48
N THR A 35 -15.02 0.28 -68.64
CA THR A 35 -15.83 1.53 -68.83
C THR A 35 -16.90 1.59 -67.73
N ASP A 36 -17.51 2.66 -67.22
CA ASP A 36 -17.39 4.13 -67.15
C ASP A 36 -18.39 4.56 -66.02
N ALA A 37 -18.42 5.83 -65.63
CA ALA A 37 -19.45 6.53 -64.82
C ALA A 37 -19.35 6.55 -63.26
N GLN A 38 -18.99 7.73 -62.77
CA GLN A 38 -19.34 8.34 -61.45
C GLN A 38 -20.76 8.98 -61.55
N PRO A 39 -21.37 9.63 -60.53
CA PRO A 39 -21.49 9.42 -59.07
C PRO A 39 -22.96 9.12 -58.65
N GLU A 40 -23.23 8.72 -57.41
CA GLU A 40 -24.42 9.22 -56.69
C GLU A 40 -24.28 9.09 -55.17
N ASN A 41 -24.75 10.14 -54.50
CA ASN A 41 -24.68 10.45 -53.08
C ASN A 41 -26.06 10.20 -52.46
N LYS A 42 -26.13 9.50 -51.31
CA LYS A 42 -27.21 9.65 -50.31
C LYS A 42 -26.87 8.87 -49.03
N GLU A 43 -26.39 9.53 -47.99
CA GLU A 43 -27.16 10.05 -46.84
C GLU A 43 -27.75 8.95 -45.92
N GLU A 44 -27.11 8.84 -44.74
CA GLU A 44 -27.73 8.98 -43.41
C GLU A 44 -28.67 7.89 -42.88
N SER A 45 -28.27 7.27 -41.76
CA SER A 45 -28.93 7.50 -40.45
C SER A 45 -28.26 6.73 -39.32
N LEU A 46 -27.79 7.49 -38.33
CA LEU A 46 -27.72 7.09 -36.92
C LEU A 46 -29.15 6.98 -36.36
N PRO A 47 -29.33 6.24 -35.25
CA PRO A 47 -30.07 6.80 -34.13
C PRO A 47 -29.20 6.71 -32.86
N GLU A 48 -28.94 7.81 -32.16
CA GLU A 48 -29.83 8.57 -31.27
C GLU A 48 -29.60 8.16 -29.80
N GLU A 49 -28.70 8.94 -29.19
CA GLU A 49 -28.80 9.57 -27.87
C GLU A 49 -29.83 8.99 -26.89
N ASN A 50 -29.34 8.52 -25.73
CA ASN A 50 -30.11 8.50 -24.50
C ASN A 50 -29.24 9.05 -23.38
N GLU A 51 -29.58 10.25 -22.95
CA GLU A 51 -29.17 10.86 -21.67
C GLU A 51 -30.43 11.03 -20.77
N PRO A 52 -30.30 11.37 -19.49
CA PRO A 52 -30.76 10.55 -18.39
C PRO A 52 -32.10 11.01 -17.79
N GLU A 53 -32.84 10.06 -17.20
CA GLU A 53 -33.99 10.37 -16.36
C GLU A 53 -33.62 10.34 -14.87
N LYS A 54 -34.41 11.08 -14.10
CA LYS A 54 -34.09 11.87 -12.92
C LYS A 54 -34.64 11.21 -11.64
N GLU A 55 -33.94 11.45 -10.53
CA GLU A 55 -34.38 11.49 -9.13
C GLU A 55 -35.54 10.60 -8.65
N GLU A 56 -35.25 9.71 -7.69
CA GLU A 56 -36.13 9.57 -6.53
C GLU A 56 -35.31 9.53 -5.24
N LYS A 57 -35.46 10.60 -4.45
CA LYS A 57 -35.13 10.66 -3.03
C LYS A 57 -36.29 10.02 -2.26
N GLU A 58 -36.01 9.06 -1.40
CA GLU A 58 -36.84 8.84 -0.21
C GLU A 58 -36.04 9.19 1.05
N GLU A 59 -36.58 10.17 1.78
CA GLU A 59 -36.12 10.62 3.08
C GLU A 59 -37.21 10.28 4.13
N ILE A 60 -36.79 9.50 5.14
CA ILE A 60 -37.22 9.50 6.55
C ILE A 60 -38.69 9.22 6.89
N LYS A 61 -38.89 8.15 7.68
CA LYS A 61 -39.73 8.21 8.89
C LYS A 61 -38.96 7.73 10.12
N ASN A 62 -38.80 8.68 11.04
CA ASN A 62 -38.47 8.50 12.44
C ASN A 62 -39.60 7.72 13.15
N GLU A 63 -39.26 6.85 14.09
CA GLU A 63 -39.65 7.05 15.49
C GLU A 63 -38.84 6.16 16.45
N PRO A 64 -38.66 6.60 17.71
CA PRO A 64 -37.69 6.09 18.67
C PRO A 64 -38.31 5.02 19.57
N VAL A 65 -37.48 4.08 20.04
CA VAL A 65 -37.81 3.32 21.26
C VAL A 65 -36.87 3.78 22.36
N LYS A 66 -37.39 4.69 23.19
CA LYS A 66 -36.93 4.96 24.55
C LYS A 66 -38.04 4.45 25.48
N ASN A 67 -37.69 3.51 26.35
CA ASN A 67 -38.35 3.28 27.64
C ASN A 67 -37.19 3.19 28.64
N GLU A 68 -36.89 4.27 29.37
CA GLU A 68 -37.40 4.56 30.71
C GLU A 68 -37.08 3.48 31.76
N GLU A 69 -36.08 3.86 32.56
CA GLU A 69 -35.87 3.64 34.00
C GLU A 69 -36.80 2.67 34.75
N THR A 70 -36.17 1.75 35.48
CA THR A 70 -36.48 1.66 36.93
C THR A 70 -35.26 1.24 37.73
N LYS A 71 -34.85 2.16 38.59
CA LYS A 71 -33.98 2.04 39.75
C LYS A 71 -34.61 1.10 40.80
N ASN A 72 -33.78 0.31 41.49
CA ASN A 72 -33.90 -0.08 42.92
C ASN A 72 -32.63 -0.86 43.30
N GLU A 73 -31.67 -0.22 43.96
CA GLU A 73 -31.44 -0.21 45.42
C GLU A 73 -30.46 -1.31 45.91
N LYS A 74 -29.22 -0.89 46.17
CA LYS A 74 -28.27 -1.44 47.17
C LYS A 74 -28.93 -1.30 48.57
N PRO A 75 -28.47 -1.92 49.69
CA PRO A 75 -27.21 -2.63 49.87
C PRO A 75 -27.22 -3.87 50.77
N ASP A 76 -26.18 -4.70 50.71
CA ASP A 76 -25.67 -5.27 51.96
C ASP A 76 -24.15 -5.37 51.98
N LYS A 77 -23.61 -4.99 53.14
CA LYS A 77 -22.21 -5.05 53.54
C LYS A 77 -21.95 -6.44 54.08
N ASN A 78 -20.76 -6.98 53.85
CA ASN A 78 -19.96 -7.65 54.88
C ASN A 78 -18.57 -7.96 54.34
N GLU A 79 -17.61 -7.11 54.70
CA GLU A 79 -16.24 -7.50 55.05
C GLU A 79 -16.23 -7.77 56.58
N PRO A 80 -15.22 -8.39 57.23
CA PRO A 80 -13.90 -8.77 56.70
C PRO A 80 -13.36 -10.14 57.17
N SER A 81 -12.34 -10.68 56.46
CA SER A 81 -11.26 -11.42 57.11
C SER A 81 -9.96 -11.41 56.27
N LYS A 82 -8.96 -10.69 56.82
CA LYS A 82 -7.51 -10.99 56.84
C LYS A 82 -7.21 -12.51 56.78
N GLU A 83 -6.16 -13.06 56.17
CA GLU A 83 -4.73 -12.71 56.14
C GLU A 83 -4.01 -13.72 55.23
N GLU A 84 -3.11 -13.31 54.34
CA GLU A 84 -1.74 -13.88 54.23
C GLU A 84 -0.93 -13.29 53.08
N ASN A 85 0.30 -12.91 53.45
CA ASN A 85 1.39 -12.44 52.63
C ASN A 85 1.71 -13.38 51.45
N LYS A 86 1.68 -12.86 50.23
CA LYS A 86 2.72 -13.14 49.23
C LYS A 86 3.06 -11.87 48.45
N LYS A 87 4.23 -11.33 48.78
CA LYS A 87 5.06 -10.47 47.94
C LYS A 87 5.10 -11.06 46.52
N PRO A 88 4.59 -10.39 45.48
CA PRO A 88 5.01 -10.68 44.13
C PRO A 88 6.47 -10.23 44.02
N GLU A 89 7.33 -11.14 43.59
CA GLU A 89 8.69 -10.85 43.21
C GLU A 89 8.71 -9.62 42.30
N GLU A 90 9.61 -8.71 42.66
CA GLU A 90 10.01 -7.57 41.87
C GLU A 90 10.59 -8.13 40.57
N ASP A 91 9.74 -8.19 39.54
CA ASP A 91 10.12 -8.57 38.19
C ASP A 91 11.32 -7.73 37.78
N LYS A 92 12.42 -8.43 37.50
CA LYS A 92 13.64 -7.84 36.99
C LYS A 92 13.31 -7.12 35.68
N LYS A 93 13.14 -5.81 35.76
CA LYS A 93 13.15 -4.86 34.65
C LYS A 93 14.26 -5.26 33.67
N PRO A 94 13.94 -5.77 32.46
CA PRO A 94 14.95 -5.91 31.43
C PRO A 94 15.48 -4.52 31.12
N ALA A 95 16.79 -4.40 30.94
CA ALA A 95 17.42 -3.16 30.52
C ALA A 95 16.69 -2.60 29.29
N VAL A 96 16.01 -1.47 29.47
CA VAL A 96 15.23 -0.81 28.41
C VAL A 96 16.24 -0.25 27.41
N LYS A 97 16.40 -0.94 26.27
CA LYS A 97 17.01 -0.35 25.07
C LYS A 97 16.16 0.88 24.74
N GLU A 98 16.78 2.05 24.63
CA GLU A 98 16.05 3.29 24.34
C GLU A 98 15.44 3.20 22.93
N GLU A 99 14.13 3.02 22.87
CA GLU A 99 13.36 2.85 21.63
C GLU A 99 12.92 4.22 21.10
N LYS A 100 13.15 4.49 19.81
CA LYS A 100 12.76 5.76 19.17
C LYS A 100 11.26 5.79 18.84
N LYS A 101 10.64 6.98 18.90
CA LYS A 101 9.27 7.19 18.44
C LYS A 101 9.16 7.00 16.93
N VAL A 102 8.06 6.41 16.47
CA VAL A 102 7.83 6.23 15.02
C VAL A 102 7.67 7.56 14.30
N SER A 103 7.16 8.59 14.99
CA SER A 103 7.04 9.95 14.45
C SER A 103 8.40 10.52 14.03
N ASP A 104 9.41 10.35 14.87
CA ASP A 104 10.75 10.88 14.64
C ASP A 104 11.46 10.11 13.53
N ILE A 105 11.28 8.78 13.51
CA ILE A 105 11.80 7.91 12.45
C ILE A 105 11.20 8.32 11.10
N ALA A 106 9.87 8.41 11.01
CA ALA A 106 9.18 8.72 9.76
C ALA A 106 9.47 10.15 9.29
N ALA A 107 9.48 11.14 10.17
CA ALA A 107 9.87 12.51 9.82
C ALA A 107 11.31 12.56 9.27
N SER A 108 12.23 11.81 9.89
CA SER A 108 13.60 11.69 9.40
C SER A 108 13.68 11.01 8.04
N MET A 109 12.90 9.95 7.81
CA MET A 109 12.78 9.28 6.51
C MET A 109 12.23 10.20 5.42
N VAL A 110 11.25 11.05 5.72
CA VAL A 110 10.71 12.03 4.76
C VAL A 110 11.73 13.12 4.47
N SER A 111 12.46 13.60 5.49
CA SER A 111 13.44 14.70 5.34
C SER A 111 14.61 14.42 4.39
N VAL A 112 14.89 13.14 4.09
CA VAL A 112 15.95 12.77 3.14
C VAL A 112 15.48 12.75 1.68
N ILE A 113 14.19 12.95 1.42
CA ILE A 113 13.63 13.06 0.08
C ILE A 113 13.65 14.55 -0.31
N PRO A 114 14.13 14.92 -1.52
CA PRO A 114 14.01 16.28 -2.01
C PRO A 114 12.55 16.75 -2.04
N SER A 115 12.26 17.92 -1.48
CA SER A 115 10.89 18.41 -1.24
C SER A 115 10.08 18.66 -2.52
N ASP A 116 10.75 18.86 -3.65
CA ASP A 116 10.13 19.00 -4.97
C ASP A 116 9.68 17.66 -5.59
N LEU A 117 10.14 16.53 -5.02
CA LEU A 117 9.84 15.19 -5.50
C LEU A 117 8.72 14.50 -4.73
N HIS A 118 8.16 15.12 -3.68
CA HIS A 118 7.07 14.54 -2.89
C HIS A 118 6.10 15.60 -2.36
N ASN A 119 4.91 15.14 -1.99
CA ASN A 119 3.89 15.89 -1.24
C ASN A 119 3.40 15.09 -0.03
N LEU A 120 4.33 14.34 0.59
CA LEU A 120 4.07 13.55 1.78
C LEU A 120 3.74 14.41 3.00
N GLU A 121 2.62 14.10 3.64
CA GLU A 121 2.17 14.70 4.90
C GLU A 121 1.76 13.58 5.87
N ALA A 122 1.81 13.86 7.17
CA ALA A 122 1.32 12.93 8.18
C ALA A 122 -0.20 12.83 8.09
N MET A 123 -0.71 11.61 7.92
CA MET A 123 -2.14 11.37 7.73
C MET A 123 -2.89 11.37 9.07
N PRO A 124 -4.13 11.89 9.10
CA PRO A 124 -5.02 11.73 10.25
C PRO A 124 -5.21 10.26 10.66
N GLN A 125 -5.22 9.97 11.96
CA GLN A 125 -5.27 8.58 12.45
C GLN A 125 -6.59 7.87 12.13
N ASP A 126 -7.69 8.60 11.99
CA ASP A 126 -8.99 8.09 11.55
C ASP A 126 -8.92 7.48 10.14
N PHE A 127 -7.93 7.86 9.32
CA PHE A 127 -7.76 7.28 7.98
C PHE A 127 -7.07 5.92 8.02
N TYR A 128 -6.37 5.57 9.11
CA TYR A 128 -5.46 4.42 9.11
C TYR A 128 -6.21 3.11 8.83
N LYS A 129 -7.37 2.92 9.45
CA LYS A 129 -8.16 1.71 9.25
C LYS A 129 -8.89 1.73 7.92
N ASP A 130 -9.59 2.83 7.63
CA ASP A 130 -10.56 2.89 6.54
C ASP A 130 -9.89 3.10 5.17
N ILE A 131 -8.76 3.82 5.12
CA ILE A 131 -8.04 4.13 3.88
C ILE A 131 -6.80 3.25 3.71
N TYR A 132 -6.04 3.06 4.80
CA TYR A 132 -4.76 2.33 4.75
C TYR A 132 -4.88 0.85 5.14
N GLY A 133 -6.02 0.40 5.66
CA GLY A 133 -6.22 -0.99 6.08
C GLY A 133 -5.39 -1.38 7.31
N ILE A 134 -4.96 -0.40 8.10
CA ILE A 134 -4.11 -0.59 9.29
C ILE A 134 -4.95 -0.30 10.53
N ASP A 135 -5.19 -1.33 11.35
CA ASP A 135 -5.78 -1.13 12.68
C ASP A 135 -4.67 -0.75 13.68
N PRO A 136 -4.58 0.53 14.12
CA PRO A 136 -3.49 0.96 14.98
C PRO A 136 -3.51 0.30 16.36
N SER A 137 -4.65 -0.26 16.80
CA SER A 137 -4.76 -0.92 18.12
C SER A 137 -3.93 -2.21 18.23
N LEU A 138 -3.56 -2.80 17.09
CA LEU A 138 -2.71 -3.99 17.02
C LEU A 138 -1.24 -3.70 17.36
N PHE A 139 -0.82 -2.43 17.28
CA PHE A 139 0.58 -2.04 17.34
C PHE A 139 0.86 -1.14 18.54
N GLU A 140 2.14 -0.88 18.81
CA GLU A 140 2.55 0.05 19.86
C GLU A 140 2.45 1.49 19.35
N GLU A 141 2.99 1.74 18.15
CA GLU A 141 2.88 3.03 17.46
C GLU A 141 2.76 2.81 15.95
N VAL A 142 1.98 3.65 15.28
CA VAL A 142 1.83 3.67 13.82
C VAL A 142 1.86 5.12 13.35
N ILE A 143 2.60 5.39 12.29
CA ILE A 143 2.49 6.64 11.55
C ILE A 143 2.46 6.38 10.05
N VAL A 144 1.58 7.11 9.37
CA VAL A 144 1.41 7.08 7.93
C VAL A 144 1.73 8.46 7.37
N TYR A 145 2.67 8.51 6.43
CA TYR A 145 2.88 9.63 5.54
C TYR A 145 2.36 9.26 4.16
N GLY A 146 1.41 10.04 3.65
CA GLY A 146 0.76 9.82 2.36
C GLY A 146 0.58 11.12 1.59
N THR A 147 -0.06 11.04 0.43
CA THR A 147 -0.36 12.21 -0.40
C THR A 147 -1.86 12.54 -0.29
N MET A 148 -2.19 13.82 -0.10
CA MET A 148 -3.58 14.29 -0.12
C MET A 148 -4.07 14.62 -1.54
N ILE A 149 -3.16 14.65 -2.51
CA ILE A 149 -3.45 14.92 -3.92
C ILE A 149 -3.39 13.59 -4.67
N ASN A 150 -4.50 13.20 -5.30
CA ASN A 150 -4.70 11.91 -5.99
C ASN A 150 -3.86 11.68 -7.28
N VAL A 151 -2.66 12.27 -7.38
CA VAL A 151 -1.78 12.14 -8.56
C VAL A 151 -0.36 11.67 -8.23
N LYS A 152 -0.08 11.36 -6.95
CA LYS A 152 1.23 10.86 -6.50
C LYS A 152 1.08 9.61 -5.63
N ALA A 153 1.84 8.57 -5.93
CA ALA A 153 1.79 7.29 -5.22
C ALA A 153 2.73 7.22 -4.00
N ASN A 154 3.41 8.32 -3.66
CA ASN A 154 4.37 8.35 -2.56
C ASN A 154 3.71 7.93 -1.24
N GLU A 155 4.34 7.01 -0.52
CA GLU A 155 3.81 6.56 0.76
C GLU A 155 4.95 6.05 1.65
N ILE A 156 4.98 6.52 2.90
CA ILE A 156 5.89 6.01 3.94
C ILE A 156 5.06 5.65 5.15
N ILE A 157 5.09 4.39 5.56
CA ILE A 157 4.44 3.93 6.78
C ILE A 157 5.50 3.36 7.69
N VAL A 158 5.45 3.70 8.98
CA VAL A 158 6.29 3.09 10.00
C VAL A 158 5.40 2.53 11.11
N ILE A 159 5.61 1.25 11.42
CA ILE A 159 4.92 0.53 12.48
C ILE A 159 5.95 0.09 13.51
N LYS A 160 5.69 0.38 14.77
CA LYS A 160 6.38 -0.20 15.93
C LYS A 160 5.46 -1.22 16.58
N VAL A 161 5.92 -2.45 16.69
CA VAL A 161 5.17 -3.54 17.33
C VAL A 161 5.37 -3.56 18.84
N LYS A 162 4.43 -4.15 19.59
CA LYS A 162 4.48 -4.24 21.06
C LYS A 162 5.65 -5.13 21.51
N ASN A 163 5.86 -6.25 20.82
CA ASN A 163 6.98 -7.16 21.06
C ASN A 163 7.68 -7.48 19.75
N GLU A 164 9.00 -7.73 19.78
CA GLU A 164 9.77 -8.05 18.57
C GLU A 164 9.23 -9.29 17.83
N GLY A 165 8.66 -10.26 18.55
CA GLY A 165 8.00 -11.44 17.96
C GLY A 165 6.79 -11.11 17.08
N ASP A 166 6.19 -9.93 17.24
CA ASP A 166 5.01 -9.49 16.49
C ASP A 166 5.38 -8.84 15.13
N ILE A 167 6.67 -8.77 14.78
CA ILE A 167 7.14 -8.09 13.57
C ILE A 167 6.58 -8.68 12.27
N ALA A 168 6.25 -9.99 12.28
CA ALA A 168 5.62 -10.65 11.15
C ALA A 168 4.21 -10.10 10.86
N THR A 169 3.45 -9.75 11.91
CA THR A 169 2.12 -9.13 11.79
C THR A 169 2.23 -7.76 11.12
N ALA A 170 3.20 -6.94 11.54
CA ALA A 170 3.43 -5.63 10.92
C ALA A 170 3.81 -5.77 9.44
N LYS A 171 4.73 -6.69 9.09
CA LYS A 171 5.10 -6.95 7.69
C LYS A 171 3.91 -7.37 6.84
N SER A 172 3.04 -8.24 7.37
CA SER A 172 1.85 -8.72 6.66
C SER A 172 0.88 -7.57 6.35
N VAL A 173 0.61 -6.70 7.32
CA VAL A 173 -0.24 -5.51 7.14
C VAL A 173 0.36 -4.55 6.09
N LEU A 174 1.68 -4.32 6.14
CA LEU A 174 2.36 -3.46 5.18
C LEU A 174 2.38 -4.06 3.76
N GLU A 175 2.49 -5.38 3.62
CA GLU A 175 2.42 -6.05 2.31
C GLU A 175 1.00 -5.95 1.75
N ALA A 176 -0.03 -6.18 2.57
CA ALA A 176 -1.42 -5.98 2.15
C ALA A 176 -1.66 -4.55 1.65
N ARG A 177 -1.14 -3.55 2.37
CA ARG A 177 -1.21 -2.14 1.93
C ARG A 177 -0.45 -1.90 0.62
N LYS A 178 0.77 -2.41 0.49
CA LYS A 178 1.54 -2.29 -0.75
C LYS A 178 0.79 -2.89 -1.94
N GLN A 179 0.14 -4.04 -1.77
CA GLN A 179 -0.69 -4.68 -2.80
C GLN A 179 -1.93 -3.85 -3.17
N GLN A 180 -2.55 -3.19 -2.20
CA GLN A 180 -3.66 -2.26 -2.48
C GLN A 180 -3.19 -1.06 -3.30
N VAL A 181 -2.04 -0.47 -2.95
CA VAL A 181 -1.45 0.65 -3.72
C VAL A 181 -1.06 0.17 -5.13
N TYR A 182 -0.46 -1.01 -5.26
CA TYR A 182 -0.13 -1.63 -6.55
C TYR A 182 -1.36 -1.70 -7.47
N LYS A 183 -2.46 -2.31 -6.98
CA LYS A 183 -3.70 -2.47 -7.75
C LYS A 183 -4.34 -1.14 -8.15
N THR A 184 -4.18 -0.12 -7.31
CA THR A 184 -4.68 1.22 -7.61
C THR A 184 -3.90 1.86 -8.75
N TRP A 185 -2.56 1.72 -8.74
CA TRP A 185 -1.68 2.43 -9.66
C TRP A 185 -1.41 1.69 -10.98
N GLU A 186 -1.61 0.38 -11.06
CA GLU A 186 -1.44 -0.40 -12.30
C GLU A 186 -2.34 0.09 -13.45
N GLN A 187 -3.48 0.71 -13.15
CA GLN A 187 -4.45 1.22 -14.14
C GLN A 187 -4.41 2.75 -14.30
N TYR A 188 -3.52 3.47 -13.61
CA TYR A 188 -3.60 4.93 -13.52
C TYR A 188 -2.47 5.68 -14.25
N LEU A 189 -1.29 5.85 -13.62
CA LEU A 189 -0.15 6.54 -14.23
C LEU A 189 1.07 5.62 -14.26
N PRO A 190 1.60 5.24 -15.44
CA PRO A 190 2.72 4.29 -15.56
C PRO A 190 3.96 4.70 -14.76
N GLU A 191 4.32 5.99 -14.76
CA GLU A 191 5.47 6.49 -13.99
C GLU A 191 5.30 6.25 -12.48
N GLN A 192 4.12 6.54 -11.96
CA GLN A 192 3.80 6.31 -10.54
C GLN A 192 3.75 4.81 -10.23
N PHE A 193 3.25 4.00 -11.15
CA PHE A 193 3.22 2.55 -11.01
C PHE A 193 4.62 1.93 -10.95
N GLU A 194 5.58 2.40 -11.76
CA GLU A 194 6.97 1.96 -11.66
C GLU A 194 7.56 2.21 -10.27
N MET A 195 7.28 3.38 -9.69
CA MET A 195 7.69 3.70 -8.32
C MET A 195 7.04 2.76 -7.29
N VAL A 196 5.76 2.45 -7.44
CA VAL A 196 5.04 1.50 -6.56
C VAL A 196 5.65 0.09 -6.64
N LYS A 197 6.00 -0.38 -7.84
CA LYS A 197 6.67 -1.68 -8.03
C LYS A 197 8.00 -1.77 -7.30
N GLN A 198 8.76 -0.68 -7.32
CA GLN A 198 10.05 -0.57 -6.64
C GLN A 198 9.93 -0.39 -5.12
N GLY A 199 8.71 -0.13 -4.60
CA GLY A 199 8.48 0.05 -3.17
C GLY A 199 8.95 -1.16 -2.35
N VAL A 200 9.45 -0.92 -1.15
CA VAL A 200 10.05 -1.96 -0.30
C VAL A 200 9.41 -2.00 1.08
N ILE A 201 9.48 -3.18 1.71
CA ILE A 201 9.21 -3.35 3.13
C ILE A 201 10.52 -3.65 3.85
N LYS A 202 10.80 -2.89 4.90
CA LYS A 202 11.98 -3.07 5.76
C LYS A 202 11.55 -3.40 7.18
N ALA A 203 12.39 -4.10 7.92
CA ALA A 203 12.17 -4.35 9.34
C ALA A 203 13.49 -4.46 10.09
N SER A 204 13.51 -3.97 11.34
CA SER A 204 14.65 -3.99 12.23
C SER A 204 14.16 -3.95 13.68
N GLY A 205 14.47 -5.00 14.46
CA GLY A 205 13.92 -5.17 15.80
C GLY A 205 12.39 -5.07 15.80
N LYS A 206 11.86 -4.15 16.61
CA LYS A 206 10.42 -3.88 16.75
C LYS A 206 9.81 -2.99 15.66
N TYR A 207 10.56 -2.58 14.65
CA TYR A 207 10.08 -1.62 13.64
C TYR A 207 9.95 -2.28 12.27
N ALA A 208 8.86 -1.99 11.57
CA ALA A 208 8.69 -2.27 10.15
C ALA A 208 8.27 -1.01 9.39
N ALA A 209 8.67 -0.89 8.13
CA ALA A 209 8.30 0.24 7.29
C ALA A 209 7.94 -0.18 5.86
N LEU A 210 6.89 0.42 5.30
CA LEU A 210 6.61 0.45 3.87
C LEU A 210 7.18 1.74 3.29
N ILE A 211 7.90 1.64 2.17
CA ILE A 211 8.56 2.75 1.52
C ILE A 211 8.25 2.72 0.02
N ILE A 212 7.42 3.66 -0.43
CA ILE A 212 7.14 3.96 -1.84
C ILE A 212 7.60 5.41 -2.08
N SER A 213 8.74 5.57 -2.73
CA SER A 213 9.43 6.87 -2.85
C SER A 213 10.30 6.91 -4.10
N PRO A 214 10.50 8.09 -4.72
CA PRO A 214 11.50 8.28 -5.78
C PRO A 214 12.92 7.97 -5.28
N GLU A 215 13.15 8.03 -3.96
CA GLU A 215 14.44 7.85 -3.31
C GLU A 215 14.45 6.59 -2.42
N VAL A 216 13.80 5.51 -2.86
CA VAL A 216 13.53 4.29 -2.06
C VAL A 216 14.75 3.75 -1.30
N SER A 217 15.93 3.68 -1.94
CA SER A 217 17.17 3.19 -1.34
C SER A 217 17.70 4.11 -0.24
N ARG A 218 17.60 5.43 -0.43
CA ARG A 218 18.05 6.44 0.54
C ARG A 218 17.15 6.45 1.77
N VAL A 219 15.83 6.40 1.55
CA VAL A 219 14.83 6.33 2.62
C VAL A 219 14.95 5.03 3.42
N ALA A 220 15.15 3.89 2.75
CA ALA A 220 15.36 2.60 3.41
C ALA A 220 16.64 2.60 4.27
N SER A 221 17.73 3.18 3.76
CA SER A 221 18.97 3.32 4.53
C SER A 221 18.79 4.21 5.75
N GLN A 222 18.00 5.28 5.62
CA GLN A 222 17.67 6.16 6.74
C GLN A 222 16.90 5.42 7.82
N PHE A 223 15.85 4.68 7.46
CA PHE A 223 15.11 3.81 8.38
C PHE A 223 16.05 2.86 9.12
N GLU A 224 16.83 2.07 8.39
CA GLU A 224 17.73 1.08 8.97
C GLU A 224 18.79 1.70 9.90
N SER A 225 19.25 2.93 9.62
CA SER A 225 20.20 3.63 10.49
C SER A 225 19.61 4.03 11.85
N LEU A 226 18.30 4.28 11.90
CA LEU A 226 17.60 4.75 13.10
C LEU A 226 17.08 3.61 13.97
N THR A 227 16.94 2.40 13.41
CA THR A 227 16.26 1.27 14.05
C THR A 227 17.18 0.08 14.39
N LYS A 228 18.50 0.25 14.26
CA LYS A 228 19.51 -0.76 14.65
C LYS A 228 19.70 -0.84 16.16
#